data_AF-A0A8H8SN79-F1
#
_entry.id   AF-A0A8H8SN79-F1
#
_cell.length_a   1.000
_cell.length_b   1.000
_cell.length_c   1.000
_cell.angle_alpha   90.00
_cell.angle_beta   90.00
_cell.angle_gamma   90.00
#
_symmetry.space_group_name_H-M   'P 1'
#
loop_
_entity.id
_entity.type
_entity.pdbx_description
1 polymer ?
#
loop_
_entity_poly.entity_id
_entity_poly.type
_entity_poly.pdbx_seq_one_letter_code
_entity_poly.pdbx_strand_id
1 'polypeptide(L)' 'MFDSIVARDTISAQYLNIAGLALVLYDHALTLPVEVELVWPAQRSATKLAFLINRYFSPLLLAFACTINSQSLGILDELL' A
#
# COMPACT_ATOMS: atom_id res chain seq x y z
N MET A 1 -13.25 8.89 -28.10
CA MET A 1 -13.69 9.97 -27.16
C MET A 1 -13.95 9.41 -25.78
N PHE A 2 -14.68 8.30 -25.64
CA PHE A 2 -14.80 7.59 -24.35
C PHE A 2 -13.45 7.08 -23.82
N ASP A 3 -12.58 6.59 -24.71
CA ASP A 3 -11.27 6.02 -24.33
C ASP A 3 -10.33 7.05 -23.70
N SER A 4 -10.36 8.31 -24.16
CA SER A 4 -9.53 9.39 -23.60
C SER A 4 -9.95 9.82 -22.21
N ILE A 5 -11.23 9.62 -21.84
CA ILE A 5 -11.74 9.93 -20.50
C ILE A 5 -11.29 8.83 -19.54
N VAL A 6 -11.51 7.56 -19.93
CA VAL A 6 -11.09 6.38 -19.15
C VAL A 6 -9.57 6.37 -18.92
N ALA A 7 -8.77 6.77 -19.91
CA ALA A 7 -7.32 6.88 -19.76
C ALA A 7 -6.92 7.94 -18.72
N ARG A 8 -7.57 9.10 -18.68
CA ARG A 8 -7.30 10.16 -17.69
C ARG A 8 -7.66 9.73 -16.27
N ASP A 9 -8.80 9.07 -16.10
CA ASP A 9 -9.26 8.59 -14.80
C ASP A 9 -8.30 7.52 -14.25
N THR A 10 -7.80 6.63 -15.12
CA THR A 10 -6.84 5.58 -14.75
C THR A 10 -5.49 6.15 -14.29
N ILE A 11 -4.97 7.16 -15.00
CA ILE A 11 -3.73 7.84 -14.61
C ILE A 11 -3.91 8.56 -13.26
N SER A 12 -5.04 9.24 -13.07
CA SER A 12 -5.34 9.93 -11.82
C SER A 12 -5.45 8.96 -10.63
N ALA A 13 -6.08 7.81 -10.84
CA ALA A 13 -6.16 6.75 -9.85
C ALA A 13 -4.78 6.17 -9.47
N GLN A 14 -3.84 6.06 -10.42
CA GLN A 14 -2.49 5.62 -10.11
C GLN A 14 -1.72 6.59 -9.23
N TYR A 15 -1.75 7.89 -9.54
CA TYR A 15 -1.12 8.89 -8.69
C TYR A 15 -1.70 8.88 -7.27
N LEU A 16 -3.02 8.71 -7.15
CA LEU A 16 -3.69 8.58 -5.85
C LEU A 16 -3.27 7.31 -5.11
N ASN A 17 -3.14 6.17 -5.79
CA ASN A 17 -2.68 4.92 -5.18
C ASN A 17 -1.24 5.04 -4.66
N ILE A 18 -0.34 5.64 -5.43
CA ILE A 18 1.06 5.86 -5.04
C ILE A 18 1.13 6.83 -3.86
N ALA A 19 0.37 7.93 -3.90
CA ALA A 19 0.30 8.89 -2.81
C ALA A 19 -0.28 8.26 -1.53
N GLY A 20 -1.34 7.46 -1.65
CA GLY A 20 -1.94 6.72 -0.54
C GLY A 20 -0.96 5.71 0.07
N LEU A 21 -0.21 4.98 -0.75
CA LEU A 21 0.83 4.06 -0.29
C LEU A 21 1.94 4.80 0.47
N ALA A 22 2.42 5.93 -0.07
CA ALA A 22 3.43 6.74 0.58
C ALA A 22 2.96 7.29 1.94
N LEU A 23 1.69 7.72 2.02
CA LEU A 23 1.10 8.23 3.26
C LEU A 23 0.99 7.13 4.33
N VAL A 24 0.55 5.93 3.95
CA VAL A 24 0.45 4.78 4.84
C VAL A 24 1.84 4.37 5.33
N LEU A 25 2.84 4.32 4.46
CA LEU A 25 4.23 4.04 4.84
C LEU A 25 4.78 5.08 5.80
N TYR A 26 4.47 6.36 5.58
CA TYR A 26 4.86 7.45 6.46
C TYR A 26 4.25 7.32 7.85
N ASP A 27 2.94 7.03 7.93
CA ASP A 27 2.25 6.79 9.21
C ASP A 27 2.84 5.58 9.97
N HIS A 28 3.22 4.53 9.25
CA HIS A 28 3.93 3.38 9.82
C HIS A 28 5.32 3.74 10.34
N ALA A 29 6.09 4.54 9.58
CA ALA A 29 7.42 4.99 10.00
C ALA A 29 7.36 5.85 11.27
N LEU A 30 6.31 6.66 11.43
CA LEU A 30 6.14 7.53 12.59
C LEU A 30 5.79 6.76 13.87
N THR A 31 5.07 5.65 13.73
CA THR A 31 4.56 4.85 14.84
C THR A 31 5.46 3.67 15.22
N LEU A 32 6.33 3.26 14.30
CA LEU A 32 7.40 2.27 14.49
C LEU A 32 8.30 2.49 15.72
N PRO A 33 8.82 3.70 16.01
CA PRO A 33 9.69 3.90 17.17
C PRO A 33 8.99 3.63 18.51
N VAL A 34 7.73 4.05 18.63
CA VAL A 34 6.89 3.77 19.82
C VAL A 34 6.61 2.28 19.95
N GLU A 35 6.36 1.59 18.85
CA GLU A 35 6.20 0.14 18.86
C GLU A 35 7.48 -0.58 19.26
N VAL A 36 8.64 -0.20 18.73
CA VAL A 36 9.91 -0.83 19.10
C VAL A 36 10.17 -0.64 20.60
N GLU A 37 9.91 0.54 21.14
CA GLU A 37 10.19 0.84 22.55
C GLU A 37 9.22 0.15 23.53
N LEU A 38 7.92 0.09 23.24
CA LEU A 38 6.94 -0.58 24.11
C LEU A 38 6.84 -2.09 23.86
N VAL A 39 6.88 -2.49 22.59
CA VAL A 39 6.57 -3.85 22.17
C VAL A 39 7.83 -4.70 22.25
N TRP A 40 9.00 -4.28 21.78
CA TRP A 40 10.19 -5.17 21.77
C TRP A 40 10.66 -5.70 23.14
N PRO A 41 10.63 -4.95 24.26
CA PRO A 41 11.00 -5.49 25.56
C PRO A 41 9.94 -6.41 26.19
N ALA A 42 8.68 -6.38 25.71
CA ALA A 42 7.60 -7.20 26.25
C ALA A 42 7.72 -8.68 25.83
N GLN A 43 7.40 -9.61 26.75
CA GLN A 43 7.46 -11.06 26.54
C GLN A 43 6.79 -11.48 25.23
N ARG A 44 7.39 -12.44 24.50
CA ARG A 44 6.93 -12.89 23.17
C ARG A 44 5.59 -13.64 23.27
N SER A 45 4.48 -12.91 23.27
CA SER A 45 3.13 -13.46 23.17
C SER A 45 2.71 -13.60 21.71
N ALA A 46 1.98 -14.68 21.37
CA ALA A 46 1.37 -14.87 20.04
C ALA A 46 0.49 -13.68 19.63
N THR A 47 -0.09 -12.96 20.59
CA THR A 47 -0.84 -11.71 20.37
C THR A 47 0.01 -10.61 19.75
N LYS A 48 1.31 -10.54 20.10
CA LYS A 48 2.28 -9.59 19.55
C LYS A 48 2.54 -9.85 18.07
N LEU A 49 2.64 -11.13 17.68
CA LEU A 49 2.83 -11.55 16.30
C LEU A 49 1.56 -11.32 15.48
N ALA A 50 0.39 -11.64 16.03
CA ALA A 50 -0.89 -11.36 15.37
C ALA A 50 -1.10 -9.85 15.13
N PHE A 51 -0.69 -9.01 16.09
CA PHE A 51 -0.75 -7.55 15.95
C PHE A 51 0.21 -7.03 14.87
N LEU A 52 1.46 -7.51 14.84
CA LEU A 52 2.43 -7.20 13.80
C LEU A 52 1.94 -7.66 12.42
N ILE A 53 1.45 -8.89 12.29
CA ILE A 53 0.90 -9.40 11.02
C ILE A 53 -0.24 -8.50 10.55
N ASN A 54 -1.19 -8.18 11.44
CA ASN A 54 -2.33 -7.35 11.06
C ASN A 54 -1.91 -5.92 10.65
N ARG A 55 -0.82 -5.40 11.24
CA ARG A 55 -0.26 -4.08 10.91
C ARG A 55 0.51 -4.06 9.59
N TYR A 56 1.35 -5.06 9.30
CA TYR A 56 2.12 -5.13 8.05
C TYR A 56 1.30 -5.66 6.86
N PHE A 57 0.24 -6.42 7.11
CA PHE A 57 -0.62 -6.96 6.07
C PHE A 57 -1.42 -5.86 5.35
N SER A 58 -1.81 -4.79 6.05
CA SER A 58 -2.55 -3.67 5.48
C SER A 58 -1.75 -2.89 4.40
N PRO A 59 -0.50 -2.43 4.64
CA PRO A 59 0.31 -1.82 3.60
C PRO A 59 0.73 -2.81 2.50
N LEU A 60 0.92 -4.09 2.82
CA LEU A 60 1.19 -5.13 1.82
C LEU A 60 0.01 -5.32 0.85
N LEU A 61 -1.22 -5.32 1.35
CA LEU A 61 -2.42 -5.43 0.53
C LEU A 61 -2.62 -4.20 -0.37
N LEU A 62 -2.33 -3.00 0.15
CA LEU A 62 -2.34 -1.75 -0.60
C LEU A 62 -1.25 -1.73 -1.70
N ALA A 63 -0.03 -2.19 -1.38
CA ALA A 63 1.04 -2.34 -2.36
C ALA A 63 0.66 -3.35 -3.46
N PHE A 64 0.08 -4.49 -3.08
CA PHE A 64 -0.41 -5.48 -4.03
C PHE A 64 -1.51 -4.92 -4.93
N ALA A 65 -2.50 -4.22 -4.36
CA ALA A 65 -3.54 -3.54 -5.13
C ALA A 65 -2.94 -2.49 -6.09
N CYS A 66 -1.90 -1.76 -5.67
CA CYS A 66 -1.18 -0.82 -6.54
C CYS A 66 -0.52 -1.54 -7.73
N THR A 67 0.09 -2.72 -7.53
CA THR A 67 0.72 -3.48 -8.62
C THR A 67 -0.28 -3.99 -9.66
N ILE A 68 -1.48 -4.38 -9.23
CA ILE A 68 -2.56 -4.79 -10.15
C ILE A 68 -3.01 -3.60 -11.00
N ASN A 69 -3.17 -2.44 -10.38
CA ASN A 69 -3.53 -1.20 -11.09
C ASN A 69 -2.42 -0.72 -12.05
N SER A 70 -1.15 -0.98 -11.74
CA SER A 70 -0.05 -0.67 -12.66
C SER A 70 0.01 -1.62 -13.87
N GLN A 71 -0.34 -2.89 -13.70
CA GLN A 71 -0.30 -3.86 -14.81
C GLN A 71 -1.40 -3.62 -15.85
N SER A 72 -2.57 -3.12 -15.42
CA SER A 72 -3.67 -2.79 -16.34
C SER A 72 -3.27 -1.77 -17.41
N LEU A 73 -2.44 -0.77 -17.07
CA LEU A 73 -1.92 0.19 -18.06
C LEU A 73 -0.88 -0.41 -19.01
N GLY A 74 -0.02 -1.32 -18.53
CA GLY A 74 1.01 -1.95 -19.37
C GLY A 74 0.43 -2.84 -20.48
N ILE A 75 -0.68 -3.52 -20.18
CA ILE A 75 -1.40 -4.34 -21.19
C ILE A 75 -2.04 -3.46 -22.26
N LEU A 76 -2.50 -2.26 -21.91
CA LEU A 76 -3.07 -1.32 -22.87
C LEU A 76 -2.01 -0.68 -23.76
N ASP A 77 -0.79 -0.48 -23.26
CA ASP A 77 0.36 0.05 -24.03
C ASP A 77 0.93 -1.00 -25.01
N GLU A 78 0.84 -2.30 -24.69
CA GLU A 78 1.24 -3.37 -25.61
C GLU A 78 0.23 -3.65 -26.74
N LEU A 79 -1.03 -3.23 -26.60
CA LEU A 79 -2.11 -3.49 -27.56
C LEU A 79 -2.35 -2.33 -28.56
N LEU A 80 -1.61 -1.22 -28.44
CA LEU A 80 -1.76 0.01 -29.22
C LEU A 80 -0.51 0.28 -30.07
#